data_AF-I3XHC3-F1
#
_entry.id   AF-I3XHC3-F1
#
_cell.length_a   1.000
_cell.length_b   1.000
_cell.length_c   1.000
_cell.angle_alpha   90.00
_cell.angle_beta   90.00
_cell.angle_gamma   90.00
#
_symmetry.space_group_name_H-M   'P 1'
#
loop_
_entity.id
_entity.type
_entity.pdbx_description
1 polymer ?
#
loop_
_entity_poly.entity_id
_entity_poly.type
_entity_poly.pdbx_seq_one_letter_code
_entity_poly.pdbx_strand_id
1 'polypeptide(L)'
;MGLLRRFIRVGDADLLVAELGLWGVRPDLEGLGLNHSIRVMYPVLQQLGVPFAFGAVRHALYKLVGRLCRNGLGTIVAGVRVRSTLSDVYLNLPPTRTEDVLVVVFPIGRPMSEWPSGTLIERNGPEL
;
A
#
# COMPACT_ATOMS: atom_id res chain seq x y z
N MET A 1 2.57 12.62 -0.69
CA MET A 1 1.96 11.30 -0.41
C MET A 1 0.99 11.47 0.73
N GLY A 2 -0.14 10.76 0.65
CA GLY A 2 -1.08 10.64 1.74
C GLY A 2 -0.80 9.40 2.60
N LEU A 3 -1.29 9.43 3.84
CA LEU A 3 -1.09 8.38 4.84
C LEU A 3 -2.39 8.17 5.63
N LEU A 4 -2.84 6.93 5.76
CA LEU A 4 -3.96 6.57 6.61
C LEU A 4 -3.63 5.36 7.47
N ARG A 5 -3.76 5.51 8.79
CA ARG A 5 -3.65 4.40 9.74
C ARG A 5 -5.01 3.71 9.85
N ARG A 6 -5.10 2.43 9.45
CA ARG A 6 -6.35 1.66 9.52
C ARG A 6 -6.11 0.16 9.61
N PHE A 7 -7.18 -0.57 9.92
CA PHE A 7 -7.20 -2.02 9.76
C PHE A 7 -7.51 -2.41 8.31
N ILE A 8 -6.86 -3.46 7.84
CA ILE A 8 -7.17 -4.18 6.61
C ILE A 8 -7.26 -5.67 6.94
N ARG A 9 -7.93 -6.43 6.08
CA ARG A 9 -7.91 -7.89 6.12
C ARG A 9 -6.98 -8.42 5.04
N VAL A 10 -6.05 -9.31 5.36
CA VAL A 10 -5.20 -10.01 4.40
C VAL A 10 -5.50 -11.50 4.51
N GLY A 11 -6.25 -12.05 3.54
CA GLY A 11 -6.83 -13.39 3.70
C GLY A 11 -7.76 -13.43 4.92
N ASP A 12 -7.37 -14.19 5.95
CA ASP A 12 -8.12 -14.33 7.20
C ASP A 12 -7.54 -13.52 8.37
N ALA A 13 -6.46 -12.76 8.15
CA ALA A 13 -5.78 -11.99 9.20
C ALA A 13 -6.19 -10.51 9.17
N ASP A 14 -6.65 -9.99 10.30
CA ASP A 14 -6.86 -8.56 10.51
C ASP A 14 -5.56 -7.88 10.95
N LEU A 15 -5.15 -6.86 10.19
CA LEU A 15 -3.86 -6.22 10.34
C LEU A 15 -4.02 -4.70 10.41
N LEU A 16 -3.48 -4.10 11.46
CA LEU A 16 -3.30 -2.65 11.52
C LEU A 16 -2.13 -2.26 10.60
N VAL A 17 -2.36 -1.30 9.72
CA VAL A 17 -1.35 -0.83 8.76
C VAL A 17 -1.39 0.68 8.60
N ALA A 18 -0.31 1.22 8.04
CA ALA A 18 -0.29 2.50 7.38
C ALA A 18 -0.54 2.32 5.88
N GLU A 19 -1.68 2.72 5.36
CA GLU A 19 -1.88 2.81 3.92
C GLU A 19 -1.22 4.07 3.36
N LEU A 20 -0.44 3.90 2.30
CA LEU A 20 0.22 4.93 1.53
C LEU A 20 -0.48 5.11 0.19
N GLY A 21 -1.00 6.31 -0.05
CA GLY A 21 -1.71 6.66 -1.28
C GLY A 21 -1.26 8.00 -1.85
N LEU A 22 -1.90 8.40 -2.96
CA LEU A 22 -1.59 9.66 -3.66
C LEU A 22 -0.08 9.79 -4.00
N TRP A 23 0.44 8.77 -4.68
CA TRP A 23 1.83 8.70 -5.10
C TRP A 23 2.03 9.61 -6.32
N GLY A 24 2.62 10.77 -6.09
CA GLY A 24 3.01 11.70 -7.15
C GLY A 24 4.51 11.97 -7.08
N VAL A 25 5.21 11.74 -8.19
CA VAL A 25 6.60 12.18 -8.37
C VAL A 25 6.60 13.06 -9.61
N ARG A 26 7.20 14.25 -9.53
CA ARG A 26 7.38 15.07 -10.73
C ARG A 26 8.29 14.32 -11.71
N PRO A 27 8.02 14.37 -13.03
CA PRO A 27 8.81 13.65 -14.02
C PRO A 27 10.33 13.90 -13.94
N ASP A 28 10.74 15.13 -13.60
CA ASP A 28 12.14 15.52 -13.43
C ASP A 28 12.82 14.93 -12.17
N LEU A 29 12.05 14.35 -11.26
CA LEU A 29 12.51 13.71 -10.03
C LEU A 29 12.33 12.19 -10.04
N GLU A 30 12.00 11.61 -11.19
CA GLU A 30 11.84 10.16 -11.34
C GLU A 30 13.14 9.41 -11.03
N GLY A 31 13.13 8.63 -9.95
CA GLY A 31 14.29 7.86 -9.47
C GLY A 31 14.84 8.31 -8.12
N LEU A 32 14.57 9.56 -7.73
CA LEU A 32 14.93 10.11 -6.41
C LEU A 32 13.71 10.33 -5.51
N GLY A 33 12.60 10.83 -6.09
CA GLY A 33 11.46 11.34 -5.32
C GLY A 33 10.84 10.31 -4.37
N LEU A 34 10.50 9.12 -4.86
CA LEU A 34 9.77 8.13 -4.08
C LEU A 34 10.60 7.53 -2.94
N ASN A 35 11.87 7.20 -3.19
CA ASN A 35 12.80 6.70 -2.17
C ASN A 35 12.94 7.73 -1.03
N HIS A 36 13.09 9.00 -1.40
CA HIS A 36 13.22 10.08 -0.44
C HIS A 36 11.91 10.27 0.36
N SER A 37 10.75 10.29 -0.29
CA SER A 37 9.46 10.44 0.38
C SER A 37 9.20 9.34 1.42
N ILE A 38 9.50 8.08 1.09
CA ILE A 38 9.34 6.96 2.04
C ILE A 38 10.26 7.13 3.24
N ARG A 39 11.53 7.52 3.02
CA ARG A 39 12.49 7.76 4.12
C ARG A 39 12.05 8.90 5.03
N VAL A 40 11.52 9.98 4.47
CA VAL A 40 10.98 11.11 5.25
C VAL A 40 9.76 10.70 6.08
N MET A 41 8.92 9.80 5.56
CA MET A 41 7.76 9.30 6.28
C MET A 41 8.09 8.25 7.34
N TYR A 42 9.26 7.59 7.25
CA TYR A 42 9.61 6.47 8.12
C TYR A 42 9.51 6.76 9.62
N PRO A 43 9.98 7.92 10.16
CA PRO A 43 9.80 8.24 11.57
C PRO A 43 8.33 8.36 11.97
N VAL A 44 7.49 8.94 11.11
CA VAL A 44 6.05 9.04 11.35
C VAL A 44 5.40 7.65 11.38
N LEU A 45 5.79 6.77 10.46
CA LEU A 45 5.31 5.38 10.42
C LEU A 45 5.68 4.61 11.70
N GLN A 46 6.88 4.83 12.24
CA GLN A 46 7.29 4.25 13.52
C GLN A 46 6.44 4.78 14.68
N GLN A 47 6.18 6.10 14.73
CA GLN A 47 5.34 6.71 15.76
C GLN A 47 3.88 6.25 15.72
N LEU A 48 3.37 5.89 14.55
CA LEU A 48 2.02 5.33 14.41
C LEU A 48 1.90 3.90 14.97
N GLY A 49 3.02 3.26 15.34
CA GLY A 49 3.05 1.94 15.95
C GLY A 49 2.47 0.84 15.05
N VAL A 50 2.58 1.00 13.73
CA VAL A 50 2.09 0.03 12.77
C VAL A 50 3.16 -1.02 12.46
N PRO A 51 2.81 -2.31 12.34
CA PRO A 51 3.77 -3.35 11.96
C PRO A 51 4.26 -3.16 10.52
N PHE A 52 3.38 -2.71 9.63
CA PHE A 52 3.64 -2.55 8.20
C PHE A 52 3.01 -1.26 7.65
N ALA A 53 3.60 -0.73 6.59
CA ALA A 53 2.93 0.17 5.68
C ALA A 53 2.68 -0.55 4.34
N PHE A 54 1.60 -0.21 3.64
CA PHE A 54 1.33 -0.78 2.31
C PHE A 54 0.79 0.28 1.36
N GLY A 55 1.04 0.12 0.07
CA GLY A 55 0.43 0.92 -0.98
C GLY A 55 -0.06 0.03 -2.12
N ALA A 56 -1.19 0.40 -2.71
CA ALA A 56 -1.68 -0.18 -3.95
C ALA A 56 -1.37 0.80 -5.09
N VAL A 57 -0.68 0.32 -6.13
CA VAL A 57 -0.26 1.16 -7.25
C VAL A 57 -0.59 0.51 -8.57
N ARG A 58 -0.92 1.33 -9.58
CA ARG A 58 -1.21 0.85 -10.93
C ARG A 58 0.01 0.14 -11.51
N HIS A 59 -0.21 -0.89 -12.32
CA HIS A 59 0.86 -1.62 -13.01
C HIS A 59 1.79 -0.72 -13.85
N ALA A 60 1.29 0.40 -14.38
CA ALA A 60 2.08 1.39 -15.09
C ALA A 60 3.26 1.94 -14.25
N LEU A 61 3.13 1.94 -12.92
CA LEU A 61 4.17 2.41 -12.00
C LEU A 61 5.18 1.32 -11.61
N TYR A 62 5.09 0.11 -12.17
CA TYR A 62 5.97 -1.02 -11.82
C TYR A 62 7.46 -0.66 -11.81
N LYS A 63 7.94 0.05 -12.84
CA LYS A 63 9.36 0.45 -12.95
C LYS A 63 9.79 1.38 -11.82
N LEU A 64 8.90 2.29 -11.40
CA LEU A 64 9.17 3.22 -10.30
C LEU A 64 9.26 2.46 -8.98
N VAL A 65 8.30 1.56 -8.72
CA VAL A 65 8.22 0.89 -7.42
C VAL A 65 9.18 -0.30 -7.31
N GLY A 66 9.49 -0.96 -8.43
CA GLY A 66 10.54 -1.96 -8.49
C GLY A 66 11.92 -1.38 -8.15
N ARG A 67 12.21 -0.12 -8.53
CA ARG A 67 13.45 0.58 -8.10
C ARG A 67 13.50 0.76 -6.59
N LEU A 68 12.40 1.20 -5.98
CA LEU A 68 12.27 1.36 -4.53
C LEU A 68 12.50 0.04 -3.79
N CYS A 69 11.90 -1.06 -4.28
CA CYS A 69 12.00 -2.37 -3.63
C CYS A 69 13.41 -2.96 -3.74
N ARG A 70 14.13 -2.74 -4.86
CA ARG A 70 15.54 -3.16 -5.00
C ARG A 70 16.47 -2.50 -3.98
N ASN A 71 16.10 -1.33 -3.47
CA ASN A 71 16.86 -0.64 -2.43
C ASN A 71 16.56 -1.17 -1.01
N GLY A 72 15.79 -2.26 -0.89
CA GLY A 72 15.46 -2.91 0.38
C GLY A 72 14.42 -2.18 1.23
N LEU A 73 13.81 -1.10 0.72
CA LEU A 73 12.84 -0.32 1.48
C LEU A 73 11.46 -0.99 1.56
N GLY A 74 11.10 -1.83 0.58
CA GLY A 74 9.83 -2.52 0.55
C GLY A 74 9.84 -3.72 -0.39
N THR A 75 8.73 -4.47 -0.40
CA THR A 75 8.55 -5.69 -1.19
C THR A 75 7.29 -5.59 -2.03
N ILE A 76 7.38 -5.90 -3.33
CA ILE A 76 6.20 -6.09 -4.18
C ILE A 76 5.63 -7.46 -3.87
N VAL A 77 4.37 -7.51 -3.43
CA VAL A 77 3.64 -8.76 -3.19
C VAL A 77 2.80 -9.07 -4.43
N ALA A 78 3.16 -10.13 -5.15
CA ALA A 78 2.50 -10.53 -6.39
C ALA A 78 1.23 -11.36 -6.13
N GLY A 79 0.30 -11.36 -7.09
CA GLY A 79 -0.91 -12.19 -7.04
C GLY A 79 -1.93 -11.77 -5.98
N VAL A 80 -1.83 -10.53 -5.49
CA VAL A 80 -2.75 -9.96 -4.49
C VAL A 80 -3.70 -9.01 -5.17
N ARG A 81 -5.00 -9.26 -5.00
CA ARG A 81 -6.06 -8.32 -5.40
C ARG A 81 -6.45 -7.47 -4.21
N VAL A 82 -6.87 -6.24 -4.47
CA VAL A 82 -7.32 -5.31 -3.42
C VAL A 82 -8.79 -5.01 -3.61
N ARG A 83 -9.60 -5.29 -2.59
CA ARG A 83 -11.02 -4.94 -2.54
C ARG A 83 -11.23 -3.72 -1.66
N SER A 84 -11.97 -2.75 -2.18
CA SER A 84 -12.27 -1.49 -1.50
C SER A 84 -13.77 -1.20 -1.59
N THR A 85 -14.32 -0.47 -0.63
CA THR A 85 -15.64 0.13 -0.84
C THR A 85 -15.55 1.21 -1.92
N LEU A 86 -16.63 1.44 -2.66
CA LEU A 86 -16.70 2.63 -3.51
C LEU A 86 -16.69 3.90 -2.64
N SER A 87 -16.16 5.00 -3.17
CA SER A 87 -16.15 6.30 -2.49
C SER A 87 -17.56 6.84 -2.25
N ASP A 88 -18.45 6.58 -3.20
CA ASP A 88 -19.84 7.02 -3.20
C ASP A 88 -20.79 5.84 -3.37
N VAL A 89 -22.04 6.05 -3.00
CA VAL A 89 -23.11 5.04 -3.10
C VAL A 89 -23.80 5.18 -4.44
N TYR A 90 -23.74 4.13 -5.25
CA TYR A 90 -24.42 4.05 -6.55
C TYR A 90 -25.41 2.89 -6.51
N LEU A 91 -26.70 3.17 -6.74
CA LEU A 91 -27.76 2.14 -6.69
C LEU A 91 -27.59 1.04 -7.75
N ASN A 92 -26.89 1.34 -8.82
CA ASN A 92 -26.67 0.46 -9.96
C ASN A 92 -25.31 -0.24 -9.96
N LEU A 93 -24.46 -0.01 -8.96
CA LEU A 93 -23.14 -0.63 -8.85
C LEU A 93 -23.03 -1.46 -7.56
N PRO A 94 -22.21 -2.53 -7.57
CA PRO A 94 -21.83 -3.20 -6.33
C PRO A 94 -21.17 -2.19 -5.35
N PRO A 95 -21.35 -2.36 -4.03
CA PRO A 95 -20.80 -1.44 -3.03
C PRO A 95 -19.26 -1.51 -2.92
N THR A 96 -18.64 -2.52 -3.52
CA THR A 96 -17.19 -2.72 -3.50
C THR A 96 -16.64 -2.95 -4.90
N ARG A 97 -15.36 -2.58 -5.08
CA ARG A 97 -14.57 -2.86 -6.28
C ARG A 97 -13.36 -3.67 -5.91
N THR A 98 -13.10 -4.74 -6.66
CA THR A 98 -11.86 -5.52 -6.56
C THR A 98 -10.96 -5.17 -7.73
N GLU A 99 -9.73 -4.76 -7.42
CA GLU A 99 -8.75 -4.30 -8.40
C GLU A 99 -7.53 -5.21 -8.41
N ASP A 100 -6.99 -5.42 -9.61
CA ASP A 100 -5.68 -6.04 -9.82
C ASP A 100 -4.64 -4.92 -9.93
N VAL A 101 -3.79 -4.82 -8.91
CA VAL A 101 -2.86 -3.72 -8.67
C VAL A 101 -1.56 -4.28 -8.10
N LEU A 102 -0.48 -3.52 -8.24
CA LEU A 102 0.75 -3.84 -7.55
C LEU A 102 0.60 -3.46 -6.08
N VAL A 103 0.72 -4.45 -5.20
CA VAL A 103 0.78 -4.22 -3.76
C VAL A 103 2.24 -4.12 -3.34
N VAL A 104 2.58 -3.05 -2.64
CA VAL A 104 3.94 -2.83 -2.11
C VAL A 104 3.86 -2.68 -0.61
N VAL A 105 4.62 -3.51 0.11
CA VAL A 105 4.62 -3.58 1.57
C VAL A 105 5.99 -3.13 2.09
N PHE A 106 5.96 -2.29 3.13
CA PHE A 106 7.13 -1.79 3.83
C PHE A 106 7.11 -2.36 5.25
N PRO A 107 8.11 -3.14 5.66
CA PRO A 107 8.25 -3.55 7.05
C PRO A 107 8.61 -2.31 7.91
N ILE A 108 7.87 -2.07 8.98
CA ILE A 108 8.09 -0.92 9.88
C ILE A 108 8.48 -1.40 11.28
N GLY A 109 7.56 -2.10 11.94
CA GLY A 109 7.77 -2.65 13.29
C GLY A 109 7.97 -4.17 13.28
N ARG A 110 7.71 -4.84 12.16
CA ARG A 110 7.80 -6.30 12.00
C ARG A 110 8.54 -6.67 10.72
N PRO A 111 9.27 -7.80 10.69
CA PRO A 111 9.93 -8.29 9.49
C PRO A 111 8.91 -8.71 8.42
N MET A 112 9.32 -8.66 7.15
CA MET A 112 8.45 -9.05 6.02
C MET A 112 7.96 -10.51 6.11
N SER A 113 8.69 -11.39 6.79
CA SER A 113 8.29 -12.79 7.04
C SER A 113 7.02 -12.93 7.90
N GLU A 114 6.65 -11.88 8.64
CA GLU A 114 5.41 -11.83 9.42
C GLU A 114 4.23 -11.23 8.63
N TRP A 115 4.45 -10.80 7.38
CA TRP A 115 3.34 -10.39 6.52
C TRP A 115 2.41 -11.58 6.25
N PRO A 116 1.08 -11.46 6.44
CA PRO A 116 0.19 -12.60 6.28
C PRO A 116 0.18 -13.18 4.87
N SER A 117 0.02 -14.50 4.78
CA SER A 117 -0.26 -15.16 3.51
C SER A 117 -1.70 -14.88 3.10
N GLY A 118 -1.88 -14.40 1.87
CA GLY A 118 -3.21 -14.13 1.32
C GLY A 118 -3.13 -13.50 -0.05
N THR A 119 -4.11 -13.80 -0.90
CA THR A 119 -4.21 -13.28 -2.28
C THR A 119 -5.28 -12.20 -2.42
N LEU A 120 -5.91 -11.81 -1.31
CA LEU A 120 -6.92 -10.76 -1.25
C LEU A 120 -6.64 -9.88 -0.04
N ILE A 121 -6.56 -8.57 -0.29
CA ILE A 121 -6.58 -7.55 0.74
C ILE A 121 -7.94 -6.88 0.70
N GLU A 122 -8.64 -6.84 1.83
CA GLU A 122 -9.88 -6.08 1.97
C GLU A 122 -9.61 -4.81 2.77
N ARG A 123 -9.87 -3.67 2.13
CA ARG A 123 -9.80 -2.36 2.77
C ARG A 123 -11.08 -2.13 3.56
N ASN A 124 -10.92 -1.66 4.80
CA ASN A 124 -12.03 -1.15 5.60
C ASN A 124 -12.36 0.29 5.16
N GLY A 125 -12.87 0.44 3.93
CA GLY A 125 -13.21 1.73 3.31
C GLY A 125 -12.67 1.88 1.88
N PRO A 126 -12.77 3.09 1.31
CA PRO A 126 -12.31 3.37 -0.04
C PRO A 126 -10.78 3.40 -0.14
N GLU A 127 -10.31 3.46 -1.38
CA GLU A 127 -8.91 3.81 -1.68
C GLU A 127 -8.58 5.23 -1.19
N LEU A 128 -7.30 5.43 -0.83
CA LEU A 128 -6.75 6.72 -0.41
C LEU A 128 -6.23 7.57 -1.57
#